data_AF-A0A9D7M317-F1
#
_entry.id   AF-A0A9D7M317-F1
#
_cell.length_a   1.000
_cell.length_b   1.000
_cell.length_c   1.000
_cell.angle_alpha   90.00
_cell.angle_beta   90.00
_cell.angle_gamma   90.00
#
_symmetry.space_group_name_H-M   'P 1'
#
loop_
_entity.id
_entity.type
_entity.pdbx_description
1 polymer ?
#
loop_
_entity_poly.entity_id
_entity_poly.type
_entity_poly.pdbx_seq_one_letter_code
_entity_poly.pdbx_strand_id
1 'polypeptide(L)'
;MAEKYGGKLLSAPEEVINGNSLLKWECKSGHVFEILGVRVKAGKWCKICYYENKRSNVLIKYKKWASKRGITLLTSSVTDSLVKAKLAWKCQYGHEWQSTVHNMKIKKVCSQCREDEVNKKHLLEVKKIANTKGGECVSTTYLNNHTHLEFRCKNNHTFFANANNIKSGWWCKKCSRAPNVTIEVFQELAKSKGGELISTQFINRDKLMEWKCKEGHTFQLAGRSVKRNNKWCPVCTDGKKIKIRPSGHKVSYTIADMQLLADKHNGFCLSKVYKGSFYNWQWQCESGHIWEARAAKIKMGSWCKICRYKENAIARRLPLSDVKYLISEQGGKLLSTESTYFLNFPQIKIRCAIGHEWETNIKYIKYGSWCPVCHYETISKKTRLPFSHYQKLVKDKGGKILSEEVEYENSRSTITIKCKKGHVFNKICSLLQEGKWCLECG
;
A
#
# COMPACT_ATOMS: atom_id res chain seq x y z
N MET A 1 -43.48 36.10 55.23
CA MET A 1 -42.14 35.74 55.83
C MET A 1 -40.99 35.84 54.82
N ALA A 2 -41.05 35.20 53.64
CA ALA A 2 -39.97 35.31 52.64
C ALA A 2 -39.96 36.67 51.90
N GLU A 3 -41.07 37.40 51.88
CA GLU A 3 -41.19 38.77 51.35
C GLU A 3 -40.22 39.75 52.03
N LYS A 4 -39.92 39.56 53.32
CA LYS A 4 -38.89 40.35 54.04
C LYS A 4 -37.50 40.20 53.42
N TYR A 5 -37.26 39.11 52.68
CA TYR A 5 -36.02 38.84 51.96
C TYR A 5 -36.20 39.02 50.43
N GLY A 6 -37.31 39.62 50.01
CA GLY A 6 -37.74 39.88 48.64
C GLY A 6 -38.12 38.65 47.82
N GLY A 7 -38.70 37.63 48.47
CA GLY A 7 -39.43 36.58 47.80
C GLY A 7 -40.89 36.93 47.56
N LYS A 8 -41.47 36.44 46.46
CA LYS A 8 -42.91 36.56 46.15
C LYS A 8 -43.61 35.24 46.49
N LEU A 9 -44.70 35.30 47.26
CA LEU A 9 -45.54 34.12 47.52
C LEU A 9 -46.40 33.86 46.28
N LEU A 10 -46.45 32.60 45.82
CA LEU A 10 -47.28 32.16 44.70
C LEU A 10 -48.46 31.27 45.15
N SER A 11 -48.40 30.70 46.36
CA SER A 11 -49.52 29.98 46.98
C SER A 11 -50.66 30.92 47.34
N ALA A 12 -51.89 30.46 47.20
CA ALA A 12 -53.09 31.23 47.55
C ALA A 12 -53.17 31.43 49.09
N PRO A 13 -53.78 32.53 49.59
CA PRO A 13 -53.89 32.80 51.02
C PRO A 13 -54.57 31.67 51.83
N GLU A 14 -55.49 30.93 51.20
CA GLU A 14 -56.23 29.81 51.76
C GLU A 14 -55.36 28.56 52.03
N GLU A 15 -54.20 28.44 51.37
CA GLU A 15 -53.26 27.33 51.55
C GLU A 15 -52.37 27.51 52.81
N VAL A 16 -52.43 28.68 53.44
CA VAL A 16 -51.62 29.05 54.61
C VAL A 16 -52.34 28.67 55.90
N ILE A 17 -52.40 27.38 56.21
CA ILE A 17 -53.04 26.83 57.41
C ILE A 17 -52.23 27.15 58.69
N ASN A 18 -50.91 26.95 58.67
CA ASN A 18 -50.02 27.27 59.79
C ASN A 18 -48.54 27.36 59.34
N GLY A 19 -47.61 27.56 60.28
CA GLY A 19 -46.18 27.66 59.97
C GLY A 19 -45.58 26.42 59.27
N ASN A 20 -46.22 25.25 59.36
CA ASN A 20 -45.82 24.03 58.68
C ASN A 20 -46.50 23.83 57.32
N SER A 21 -47.27 24.78 56.81
CA SER A 21 -47.77 24.73 55.43
C SER A 21 -46.62 24.73 54.42
N LEU A 22 -46.69 23.84 53.43
CA LEU A 22 -45.80 23.84 52.27
C LEU A 22 -46.27 24.92 51.31
N LEU A 23 -45.46 25.96 51.13
CA LEU A 23 -45.84 27.14 50.36
C LEU A 23 -44.93 27.28 49.14
N LYS A 24 -45.52 27.69 48.02
CA LYS A 24 -44.80 27.96 46.77
C LYS A 24 -44.31 29.40 46.73
N TRP A 25 -43.01 29.58 46.54
CA TRP A 25 -42.35 30.89 46.53
C TRP A 25 -41.50 31.09 45.27
N GLU A 26 -41.38 32.35 44.86
CA GLU A 26 -40.43 32.82 43.85
C GLU A 26 -39.38 33.73 44.51
N CYS A 27 -38.09 33.51 44.25
CA CYS A 27 -37.02 34.38 44.76
C CYS A 27 -36.67 35.53 43.81
N LYS A 28 -35.86 36.50 44.28
CA LYS A 28 -35.37 37.63 43.47
C LYS A 28 -34.66 37.24 42.17
N SER A 29 -34.04 36.05 42.13
CA SER A 29 -33.39 35.51 40.94
C SER A 29 -34.35 34.75 40.00
N GLY A 30 -35.66 34.76 40.27
CA GLY A 30 -36.68 34.09 39.47
C GLY A 30 -36.85 32.58 39.74
N HIS A 31 -36.13 32.01 40.72
CA HIS A 31 -36.31 30.59 41.06
C HIS A 31 -37.62 30.36 41.81
N VAL A 32 -38.43 29.42 41.30
CA VAL A 32 -39.67 28.96 41.92
C VAL A 32 -39.43 27.64 42.66
N PHE A 33 -39.89 27.54 43.91
CA PHE A 33 -39.73 26.34 44.74
C PHE A 33 -40.74 26.29 45.88
N GLU A 34 -40.91 25.11 46.47
CA GLU A 34 -41.80 24.87 47.61
C GLU A 34 -40.99 24.62 48.88
N ILE A 35 -41.37 25.29 49.97
CA ILE A 35 -40.73 25.13 51.28
C ILE A 35 -41.72 25.41 52.40
N LEU A 36 -41.57 24.70 53.52
CA LEU A 36 -42.34 24.93 54.73
C LEU A 36 -42.11 26.36 55.25
N GLY A 37 -43.17 27.06 55.64
CA GLY A 37 -43.10 28.44 56.15
C GLY A 37 -42.06 28.61 57.27
N VAL A 38 -42.00 27.67 58.22
CA VAL A 38 -41.03 27.63 59.34
C VAL A 38 -39.55 27.51 58.90
N ARG A 39 -39.29 27.02 57.67
CA ARG A 39 -37.93 26.84 57.14
C ARG A 39 -37.42 28.06 56.38
N VAL A 40 -38.22 29.12 56.24
CA VAL A 40 -37.82 30.38 55.61
C VAL A 40 -36.89 31.17 56.52
N LYS A 41 -35.57 30.98 56.33
CA LYS A 41 -34.51 31.71 57.05
C LYS A 41 -33.71 32.60 56.10
N ALA A 42 -33.25 33.74 56.61
CA ALA A 42 -32.43 34.70 55.87
C ALA A 42 -31.26 34.00 55.15
N GLY A 43 -31.14 34.21 53.83
CA GLY A 43 -30.04 33.70 53.01
C GLY A 43 -30.02 32.19 52.73
N LYS A 44 -30.97 31.40 53.26
CA LYS A 44 -30.99 29.92 53.10
C LYS A 44 -32.31 29.35 52.57
N TRP A 45 -33.33 30.19 52.41
CA TRP A 45 -34.68 29.76 52.02
C TRP A 45 -34.76 29.35 50.54
N CYS A 46 -34.07 30.04 49.63
CA CYS A 46 -33.87 29.55 48.26
C CYS A 46 -32.64 28.64 48.20
N LYS A 47 -32.86 27.33 48.09
CA LYS A 47 -31.76 26.35 47.96
C LYS A 47 -30.91 26.58 46.72
N ILE A 48 -31.52 26.97 45.60
CA ILE A 48 -30.83 27.19 44.32
C ILE A 48 -29.85 28.36 44.45
N CYS A 49 -30.32 29.55 44.84
CA CYS A 49 -29.46 30.71 45.11
C CYS A 49 -28.40 30.43 46.19
N TYR A 50 -28.75 29.69 47.25
CA TYR A 50 -27.80 29.32 48.29
C TYR A 50 -26.62 28.51 47.71
N TYR A 51 -26.90 27.48 46.91
CA TYR A 51 -25.86 26.67 46.30
C TYR A 51 -25.11 27.41 45.18
N GLU A 52 -25.76 28.27 44.40
CA GLU A 52 -25.09 29.16 43.43
C GLU A 52 -24.09 30.09 44.12
N ASN A 53 -24.50 30.79 45.18
CA ASN A 53 -23.62 31.67 45.95
C ASN A 53 -22.47 30.89 46.60
N LYS A 54 -22.75 29.69 47.12
CA LYS A 54 -21.71 28.80 47.66
C LYS A 54 -20.71 28.40 46.57
N ARG A 55 -21.16 28.10 45.35
CA ARG A 55 -20.28 27.76 44.22
C ARG A 55 -19.45 28.97 43.78
N SER A 56 -20.06 30.14 43.62
CA SER A 56 -19.37 31.39 43.25
C SER A 56 -18.27 31.76 44.25
N ASN A 57 -18.55 31.65 45.55
CA ASN A 57 -17.55 31.90 46.59
C ASN A 57 -16.36 30.94 46.52
N VAL A 58 -16.60 29.66 46.21
CA VAL A 58 -15.54 28.67 46.04
C VAL A 58 -14.74 28.93 44.75
N LEU A 59 -15.38 29.34 43.65
CA LEU A 59 -14.68 29.77 42.43
C LEU A 59 -13.76 30.96 42.68
N ILE A 60 -14.19 31.96 43.46
CA ILE A 60 -13.34 33.10 43.85
C ILE A 60 -12.10 32.62 44.62
N LYS A 61 -12.26 31.67 45.54
CA LYS A 61 -11.13 31.05 46.25
C LYS A 61 -10.17 30.34 45.28
N TYR A 62 -10.70 29.63 44.29
CA TYR A 62 -9.87 28.96 43.27
C TYR A 62 -9.18 29.93 42.32
N LYS A 63 -9.81 31.06 41.95
CA LYS A 63 -9.16 32.14 41.18
C LYS A 63 -7.95 32.69 41.94
N LYS A 64 -8.12 33.05 43.22
CA LYS A 64 -7.01 33.52 44.08
C LYS A 64 -5.91 32.48 44.22
N TRP A 65 -6.26 31.20 44.37
CA TRP A 65 -5.30 30.09 44.47
C TRP A 65 -4.51 29.88 43.16
N ALA A 66 -5.17 29.98 42.02
CA ALA A 66 -4.58 29.81 40.69
C ALA A 66 -3.59 30.94 40.38
N SER A 67 -3.97 32.20 40.65
CA SER A 67 -3.11 33.36 40.39
C SER A 67 -1.78 33.30 41.13
N LYS A 68 -1.77 32.81 42.39
CA LYS A 68 -0.54 32.59 43.17
C LYS A 68 0.43 31.58 42.55
N ARG A 69 -0.02 30.77 41.59
CA ARG A 69 0.76 29.73 40.90
C ARG A 69 1.02 30.07 39.43
N GLY A 70 0.72 31.30 38.98
CA GLY A 70 0.88 31.70 37.57
C GLY A 70 -0.16 31.06 36.64
N ILE A 71 -1.36 30.77 37.15
CA ILE A 71 -2.45 30.13 36.42
C ILE A 71 -3.70 31.01 36.51
N THR A 72 -4.43 31.11 35.42
CA THR A 72 -5.70 31.84 35.37
C THR A 72 -6.85 30.85 35.23
N LEU A 73 -7.85 30.98 36.10
CA LEU A 73 -9.11 30.22 35.98
C LEU A 73 -10.08 31.01 35.09
N LEU A 74 -10.43 30.45 33.93
CA LEU A 74 -11.33 31.09 32.95
C LEU A 74 -12.81 30.85 33.28
N THR A 75 -13.15 29.75 33.95
CA THR A 75 -14.55 29.44 34.29
C THR A 75 -15.16 30.49 35.24
N SER A 76 -16.28 31.06 34.84
CA SER A 76 -17.03 32.09 35.57
C SER A 76 -18.23 31.56 36.37
N SER A 77 -18.88 30.49 35.91
CA SER A 77 -20.02 29.84 36.59
C SER A 77 -20.00 28.31 36.37
N VAL A 78 -20.67 27.56 37.25
CA VAL A 78 -20.77 26.10 37.17
C VAL A 78 -22.10 25.66 37.76
N THR A 79 -22.81 24.80 37.03
CA THR A 79 -24.11 24.24 37.42
C THR A 79 -23.94 23.01 38.33
N ASP A 80 -22.90 22.20 38.06
CA ASP A 80 -22.61 20.94 38.75
C ASP A 80 -21.81 21.09 40.06
N SER A 81 -21.56 19.96 40.73
CA SER A 81 -20.64 19.90 41.88
C SER A 81 -19.22 20.30 41.46
N LEU A 82 -18.69 21.35 42.10
CA LEU A 82 -17.35 21.89 41.87
C LEU A 82 -16.20 20.89 42.05
N VAL A 83 -16.43 19.78 42.76
CA VAL A 83 -15.42 18.73 42.98
C VAL A 83 -15.20 17.90 41.71
N LYS A 84 -16.27 17.64 40.96
CA LYS A 84 -16.24 16.81 39.74
C LYS A 84 -16.21 17.63 38.45
N ALA A 85 -16.58 18.92 38.52
CA ALA A 85 -16.60 19.79 37.35
C ALA A 85 -15.20 19.98 36.73
N LYS A 86 -15.13 19.89 35.39
CA LYS A 86 -13.95 20.24 34.62
C LYS A 86 -13.96 21.74 34.36
N LEU A 87 -13.08 22.46 35.05
CA LEU A 87 -12.93 23.90 34.90
C LEU A 87 -11.89 24.21 33.82
N ALA A 88 -12.03 25.36 33.15
CA ALA A 88 -11.12 25.86 32.13
C ALA A 88 -10.01 26.70 32.77
N TRP A 89 -8.76 26.36 32.48
CA TRP A 89 -7.55 26.97 33.05
C TRP A 89 -6.63 27.48 31.93
N LYS A 90 -5.83 28.49 32.23
CA LYS A 90 -4.82 29.06 31.34
C LYS A 90 -3.50 29.24 32.07
N CYS A 91 -2.37 28.85 31.50
CA CYS A 91 -1.05 29.09 32.10
C CYS A 91 -0.47 30.44 31.67
N GLN A 92 0.63 30.85 32.32
CA GLN A 92 1.38 32.06 31.97
C GLN A 92 1.90 32.12 30.52
N TYR A 93 2.05 30.97 29.85
CA TYR A 93 2.48 30.88 28.44
C TYR A 93 1.30 30.84 27.46
N GLY A 94 0.06 30.94 27.95
CA GLY A 94 -1.14 31.01 27.11
C GLY A 94 -1.81 29.68 26.81
N HIS A 95 -1.27 28.53 27.24
CA HIS A 95 -1.92 27.22 27.06
C HIS A 95 -3.22 27.14 27.84
N GLU A 96 -4.29 26.67 27.20
CA GLU A 96 -5.63 26.52 27.78
C GLU A 96 -6.00 25.03 27.88
N TRP A 97 -6.53 24.61 29.02
CA TRP A 97 -6.96 23.22 29.21
C TRP A 97 -8.12 23.09 30.20
N GLN A 98 -8.82 21.97 30.15
CA GLN A 98 -9.89 21.63 31.08
C GLN A 98 -9.43 20.59 32.10
N SER A 99 -9.59 20.86 33.39
CA SER A 99 -9.24 19.92 34.46
C SER A 99 -10.04 20.16 35.73
N THR A 100 -10.12 19.14 36.59
CA THR A 100 -10.73 19.25 37.91
C THR A 100 -9.75 19.90 38.90
N VAL A 101 -10.29 20.56 39.92
CA VAL A 101 -9.48 21.22 40.96
C VAL A 101 -8.61 20.21 41.72
N HIS A 102 -9.10 18.99 41.92
CA HIS A 102 -8.33 17.92 42.56
C HIS A 102 -7.06 17.58 41.76
N ASN A 103 -7.18 17.39 40.45
CA ASN A 103 -6.03 17.12 39.59
C ASN A 103 -5.04 18.29 39.55
N MET A 104 -5.56 19.53 39.57
CA MET A 104 -4.76 20.76 39.61
C MET A 104 -3.96 20.90 40.92
N LYS A 105 -4.42 20.29 42.02
CA LYS A 105 -3.69 20.31 43.31
C LYS A 105 -2.61 19.22 43.41
N ILE A 106 -2.77 18.09 42.72
CA ILE A 106 -1.91 16.91 42.85
C ILE A 106 -0.86 16.80 41.74
N LYS A 107 -1.21 17.13 40.48
CA LYS A 107 -0.32 16.98 39.32
C LYS A 107 0.32 18.30 38.90
N LYS A 108 1.47 18.21 38.22
CA LYS A 108 2.07 19.35 37.51
C LYS A 108 1.05 19.95 36.54
N VAL A 109 0.94 21.27 36.64
CA VAL A 109 -0.25 22.06 36.32
C VAL A 109 -0.62 22.07 34.83
N CYS A 110 0.34 22.26 33.93
CA CYS A 110 0.09 22.32 32.50
C CYS A 110 0.91 21.23 31.79
N SER A 111 0.22 20.30 31.12
CA SER A 111 0.87 19.22 30.37
C SER A 111 1.65 19.73 29.17
N GLN A 112 1.11 20.73 28.45
CA GLN A 112 1.77 21.34 27.28
C GLN A 112 3.07 22.05 27.68
N CYS A 113 3.08 22.85 28.76
CA CYS A 113 4.33 23.46 29.24
C CYS A 113 5.40 22.44 29.62
N ARG A 114 4.99 21.30 30.21
CA ARG A 114 5.91 20.21 30.54
C ARG A 114 6.48 19.59 29.27
N GLU A 115 5.63 19.37 28.28
CA GLU A 115 6.02 18.81 26.98
C GLU A 115 6.96 19.76 26.24
N ASP A 116 6.68 21.06 26.22
CA ASP A 116 7.57 22.08 25.66
C ASP A 116 8.95 22.12 26.35
N GLU A 117 8.99 21.98 27.68
CA GLU A 117 10.24 21.93 28.43
C GLU A 117 11.06 20.67 28.07
N VAL A 118 10.38 19.52 27.92
CA VAL A 118 10.99 18.26 27.49
C VAL A 118 11.49 18.35 26.04
N ASN A 119 10.68 18.91 25.15
CA ASN A 119 11.01 19.12 23.74
C ASN A 119 12.21 20.07 23.57
N LYS A 120 12.28 21.14 24.38
CA LYS A 120 13.47 22.01 24.44
C LYS A 120 14.72 21.26 24.88
N LYS A 121 14.62 20.39 25.89
CA LYS A 121 15.75 19.55 26.33
C LYS A 121 16.21 18.59 25.23
N HIS A 122 15.28 17.95 24.52
CA HIS A 122 15.61 17.07 23.39
C HIS A 122 16.24 17.83 22.22
N LEU A 123 15.76 19.03 21.90
CA LEU A 123 16.38 19.86 20.87
C LEU A 123 17.82 20.23 21.23
N LEU A 124 18.07 20.61 22.49
CA LEU A 124 19.42 20.90 22.99
C LEU A 124 20.33 19.69 22.91
N GLU A 125 19.84 18.50 23.25
CA GLU A 125 20.56 17.24 23.14
C GLU A 125 20.95 16.95 21.67
N VAL A 126 20.00 17.09 20.75
CA VAL A 126 20.24 16.90 19.31
C VAL A 126 21.22 17.94 18.76
N LYS A 127 21.13 19.19 19.21
CA LYS A 127 22.10 20.26 18.88
C LYS A 127 23.51 19.91 19.36
N LYS A 128 23.66 19.37 20.58
CA LYS A 128 24.95 18.89 21.09
C LYS A 128 25.51 17.77 20.21
N ILE A 129 24.70 16.77 19.85
CA ILE A 129 25.13 15.66 18.98
C ILE A 129 25.56 16.20 17.61
N ALA A 130 24.82 17.14 17.04
CA ALA A 130 25.19 17.78 15.78
C ALA A 130 26.58 18.43 15.85
N ASN A 131 26.83 19.20 16.91
CA ASN A 131 28.12 19.86 17.16
C ASN A 131 29.25 18.85 17.32
N THR A 132 29.04 17.75 18.05
CA THR A 132 30.07 16.68 18.18
C THR A 132 30.41 16.01 16.85
N LYS A 133 29.48 15.97 15.88
CA LYS A 133 29.73 15.47 14.52
C LYS A 133 30.28 16.54 13.56
N GLY A 134 30.64 17.71 14.08
CA GLY A 134 31.21 18.81 13.30
C GLY A 134 30.20 19.51 12.39
N GLY A 135 28.93 19.50 12.72
CA GLY A 135 27.92 20.34 12.05
C GLY A 135 27.00 20.99 13.06
N GLU A 136 25.89 21.54 12.59
CA GLU A 136 24.90 22.22 13.43
C GLU A 136 23.48 21.80 13.06
N CYS A 137 22.57 21.90 14.02
CA CYS A 137 21.13 21.78 13.80
C CYS A 137 20.56 23.18 13.60
N VAL A 138 20.06 23.44 12.40
CA VAL A 138 19.50 24.73 11.97
C VAL A 138 18.10 24.93 12.55
N SER A 139 17.36 23.84 12.73
CA SER A 139 16.00 23.89 13.28
C SER A 139 15.95 24.48 14.70
N THR A 140 14.97 25.34 14.92
CA THR A 140 14.71 26.03 16.19
C THR A 140 13.59 25.39 17.00
N THR A 141 12.80 24.50 16.39
CA THR A 141 11.63 23.85 16.99
C THR A 141 11.81 22.33 17.00
N TYR A 142 11.26 21.68 18.03
CA TYR A 142 11.26 20.24 18.17
C TYR A 142 9.86 19.79 18.60
N LEU A 143 9.25 18.90 17.81
CA LEU A 143 7.91 18.40 18.10
C LEU A 143 7.98 16.99 18.69
N ASN A 144 8.65 16.06 17.99
CA ASN A 144 8.79 14.67 18.41
C ASN A 144 10.00 14.00 17.73
N ASN A 145 10.25 12.73 18.07
CA ASN A 145 11.39 11.95 17.56
C ASN A 145 11.32 11.61 16.06
N HIS A 146 10.16 11.76 15.42
CA HIS A 146 9.90 11.40 14.02
C HIS A 146 9.90 12.60 13.08
N THR A 147 9.66 13.81 13.60
CA THR A 147 9.73 15.04 12.81
C THR A 147 11.15 15.27 12.31
N HIS A 148 11.27 15.60 11.03
CA HIS A 148 12.57 15.94 10.43
C HIS A 148 13.02 17.32 10.88
N LEU A 149 14.24 17.38 11.40
CA LEU A 149 14.99 18.60 11.68
C LEU A 149 16.01 18.82 10.56
N GLU A 150 16.36 20.08 10.34
CA GLU A 150 17.34 20.51 9.37
C GLU A 150 18.73 20.61 10.02
N PHE A 151 19.73 20.05 9.34
CA PHE A 151 21.12 20.04 9.77
C PHE A 151 22.03 20.53 8.67
N ARG A 152 23.14 21.17 9.07
CA ARG A 152 24.22 21.60 8.19
C ARG A 152 25.53 20.98 8.66
N CYS A 153 26.21 20.21 7.81
CA CYS A 153 27.47 19.55 8.19
C CYS A 153 28.70 20.45 7.99
N LYS A 154 29.88 20.00 8.44
CA LYS A 154 31.18 20.67 8.23
C LYS A 154 31.46 21.08 6.78
N ASN A 155 31.04 20.25 5.83
CA ASN A 155 31.23 20.50 4.39
C ASN A 155 30.08 21.35 3.79
N ASN A 156 29.35 22.08 4.64
CA ASN A 156 28.24 22.96 4.27
C ASN A 156 27.06 22.27 3.55
N HIS A 157 26.91 20.95 3.67
CA HIS A 157 25.75 20.25 3.13
C HIS A 157 24.56 20.39 4.08
N THR A 158 23.45 20.89 3.57
CA THR A 158 22.16 20.88 4.25
C THR A 158 21.43 19.55 4.01
N PHE A 159 20.82 18.99 5.06
CA PHE A 159 20.03 17.77 4.97
C PHE A 159 19.00 17.68 6.10
N PHE A 160 17.93 16.93 5.84
CA PHE A 160 16.86 16.68 6.80
C PHE A 160 16.99 15.31 7.46
N ALA A 161 16.80 15.25 8.76
CA ALA A 161 16.89 14.03 9.55
C ALA A 161 15.97 14.09 10.78
N ASN A 162 15.38 12.97 11.17
CA ASN A 162 14.71 12.92 12.46
C ASN A 162 15.71 12.70 13.61
N ALA A 163 15.33 13.06 14.83
CA ALA A 163 16.22 13.01 15.98
C ALA A 163 16.66 11.58 16.36
N ASN A 164 15.78 10.58 16.17
CA ASN A 164 16.13 9.19 16.46
C ASN A 164 17.31 8.71 15.58
N ASN A 165 17.30 9.05 14.29
CA ASN A 165 18.38 8.71 13.38
C ASN A 165 19.70 9.40 13.75
N ILE A 166 19.64 10.65 14.19
CA ILE A 166 20.83 11.40 14.60
C ILE A 166 21.45 10.77 15.87
N LYS A 167 20.60 10.40 16.84
CA LYS A 167 20.99 9.70 18.07
C LYS A 167 21.56 8.31 17.79
N SER A 168 21.02 7.58 16.81
CA SER A 168 21.53 6.25 16.43
C SER A 168 22.84 6.27 15.62
N GLY A 169 23.39 7.45 15.32
CA GLY A 169 24.68 7.59 14.65
C GLY A 169 24.59 8.03 13.19
N TRP A 170 23.41 8.11 12.59
CA TRP A 170 23.25 8.60 11.22
C TRP A 170 23.60 10.10 11.12
N TRP A 171 24.13 10.51 9.96
CA TRP A 171 24.56 11.88 9.68
C TRP A 171 24.53 12.18 8.17
N CYS A 172 25.27 13.20 7.72
CA CYS A 172 25.31 13.64 6.33
C CYS A 172 25.67 12.53 5.33
N LYS A 173 24.69 12.13 4.51
CA LYS A 173 24.82 11.12 3.44
C LYS A 173 25.83 11.50 2.36
N LYS A 174 25.97 12.79 2.06
CA LYS A 174 26.94 13.28 1.07
C LYS A 174 28.37 13.09 1.59
N CYS A 175 28.64 13.46 2.85
CA CYS A 175 29.95 13.23 3.47
C CYS A 175 30.25 11.74 3.70
N SER A 176 29.25 10.91 4.02
CA SER A 176 29.49 9.47 4.18
C SER A 176 29.79 8.75 2.86
N ARG A 177 29.32 9.28 1.72
CA ARG A 177 29.57 8.73 0.38
C ARG A 177 30.83 9.27 -0.28
N ALA A 178 31.12 10.55 -0.06
CA ALA A 178 32.30 11.23 -0.52
C ALA A 178 33.17 11.64 0.68
N PRO A 179 34.04 10.75 1.19
CA PRO A 179 35.26 11.28 1.79
C PRO A 179 35.93 12.15 0.73
N ASN A 180 36.51 13.29 1.09
CA ASN A 180 37.39 14.07 0.20
C ASN A 180 38.52 13.13 -0.23
N VAL A 181 38.34 12.45 -1.36
CA VAL A 181 39.37 11.62 -1.95
C VAL A 181 39.92 12.43 -3.09
N THR A 182 41.11 12.97 -2.90
CA THR A 182 41.86 13.68 -3.94
C THR A 182 42.74 12.66 -4.67
N ILE A 183 43.35 13.07 -5.79
CA ILE A 183 44.20 12.17 -6.59
C ILE A 183 45.45 11.73 -5.81
N GLU A 184 45.95 12.59 -4.92
CA GLU A 184 47.13 12.35 -4.08
C GLU A 184 46.91 11.12 -3.18
N VAL A 185 45.70 10.94 -2.64
CA VAL A 185 45.34 9.76 -1.82
C VAL A 185 45.52 8.46 -2.62
N PHE A 186 45.25 8.49 -3.93
CA PHE A 186 45.42 7.31 -4.79
C PHE A 186 46.87 7.12 -5.24
N GLN A 187 47.64 8.20 -5.40
CA GLN A 187 49.08 8.12 -5.65
C GLN A 187 49.81 7.49 -4.45
N GLU A 188 49.49 7.91 -3.22
CA GLU A 188 50.02 7.29 -2.00
C GLU A 188 49.56 5.84 -1.86
N LEU A 189 48.30 5.53 -2.18
CA LEU A 189 47.79 4.16 -2.15
C LEU A 189 48.57 3.27 -3.13
N ALA A 190 48.86 3.75 -4.35
CA ALA A 190 49.66 3.01 -5.32
C ALA A 190 51.07 2.72 -4.77
N LYS A 191 51.73 3.74 -4.20
CA LYS A 191 53.05 3.59 -3.55
C LYS A 191 53.01 2.58 -2.41
N SER A 192 52.01 2.64 -1.53
CA SER A 192 51.85 1.69 -0.41
C SER A 192 51.67 0.24 -0.85
N LYS A 193 51.14 0.03 -2.06
CA LYS A 193 50.96 -1.29 -2.68
C LYS A 193 52.15 -1.73 -3.52
N GLY A 194 53.17 -0.88 -3.65
CA GLY A 194 54.39 -1.15 -4.41
C GLY A 194 54.26 -0.86 -5.90
N GLY A 195 53.47 0.13 -6.32
CA GLY A 195 53.50 0.61 -7.70
C GLY A 195 53.07 2.05 -7.85
N GLU A 196 52.59 2.42 -9.03
CA GLU A 196 52.35 3.80 -9.43
C GLU A 196 50.96 3.99 -10.07
N LEU A 197 50.39 5.17 -9.86
CA LEU A 197 49.19 5.62 -10.56
C LEU A 197 49.64 6.35 -11.83
N ILE A 198 49.23 5.86 -12.99
CA ILE A 198 49.57 6.45 -14.30
C ILE A 198 48.60 7.58 -14.64
N SER A 199 47.31 7.43 -14.30
CA SER A 199 46.31 8.46 -14.60
C SER A 199 46.62 9.76 -13.88
N THR A 200 46.72 10.85 -14.65
CA THR A 200 46.96 12.22 -14.16
C THR A 200 45.67 12.98 -13.85
N GLN A 201 44.52 12.52 -14.36
CA GLN A 201 43.22 13.14 -14.14
C GLN A 201 42.35 12.31 -13.19
N PHE A 202 41.82 12.97 -12.15
CA PHE A 202 40.90 12.36 -11.20
C PHE A 202 39.49 12.94 -11.36
N ILE A 203 38.56 12.11 -11.84
CA ILE A 203 37.14 12.47 -11.97
C ILE A 203 36.36 12.10 -10.70
N ASN A 204 36.39 10.82 -10.33
CA ASN A 204 35.84 10.32 -9.07
C ASN A 204 36.40 8.91 -8.75
N ARG A 205 36.15 8.44 -7.52
CA ARG A 205 36.66 7.15 -6.99
C ARG A 205 36.08 5.88 -7.63
N ASP A 206 34.95 5.99 -8.33
CA ASP A 206 34.23 4.87 -8.94
C ASP A 206 34.55 4.73 -10.45
N LYS A 207 35.17 5.74 -11.07
CA LYS A 207 35.70 5.67 -12.43
C LYS A 207 37.02 4.91 -12.49
N LEU A 208 37.26 4.25 -13.62
CA LEU A 208 38.48 3.52 -13.90
C LEU A 208 39.66 4.50 -13.97
N MET A 209 40.73 4.15 -13.29
CA MET A 209 42.04 4.79 -13.37
C MET A 209 43.06 3.74 -13.79
N GLU A 210 44.15 4.19 -14.37
CA GLU A 210 45.25 3.37 -14.87
C GLU A 210 46.37 3.31 -13.82
N TRP A 211 46.78 2.08 -13.50
CA TRP A 211 47.73 1.75 -12.44
C TRP A 211 48.82 0.86 -13.02
N LYS A 212 49.99 0.86 -12.37
CA LYS A 212 51.09 -0.06 -12.67
C LYS A 212 51.62 -0.66 -11.39
N CYS A 213 51.90 -1.96 -11.39
CA CYS A 213 52.46 -2.65 -10.23
C CYS A 213 53.99 -2.73 -10.22
N LYS A 214 54.56 -3.21 -9.10
CA LYS A 214 56.00 -3.45 -8.94
C LYS A 214 56.60 -4.29 -10.06
N GLU A 215 55.85 -5.29 -10.52
CA GLU A 215 56.25 -6.21 -11.59
C GLU A 215 56.04 -5.61 -13.00
N GLY A 216 55.64 -4.34 -13.11
CA GLY A 216 55.49 -3.63 -14.38
C GLY A 216 54.14 -3.78 -15.08
N HIS A 217 53.20 -4.57 -14.55
CA HIS A 217 51.89 -4.76 -15.19
C HIS A 217 51.02 -3.50 -15.11
N THR A 218 50.49 -3.06 -16.25
CA THR A 218 49.49 -1.99 -16.34
C THR A 218 48.07 -2.54 -16.35
N PHE A 219 47.16 -1.89 -15.63
CA PHE A 219 45.76 -2.32 -15.55
C PHE A 219 44.83 -1.17 -15.16
N GLN A 220 43.55 -1.31 -15.52
CA GLN A 220 42.53 -0.31 -15.24
C GLN A 220 41.58 -0.77 -14.12
N LEU A 221 41.53 -0.01 -13.03
CA LEU A 221 40.63 -0.28 -11.89
C LEU A 221 40.11 1.02 -11.28
N ALA A 222 38.91 0.96 -10.73
CA ALA A 222 38.38 2.06 -9.92
C ALA A 222 39.15 2.18 -8.60
N GLY A 223 39.43 3.39 -8.14
CA GLY A 223 40.19 3.64 -6.91
C GLY A 223 39.52 3.04 -5.66
N ARG A 224 38.19 3.00 -5.64
CA ARG A 224 37.43 2.28 -4.61
C ARG A 224 37.76 0.78 -4.56
N SER A 225 37.95 0.15 -5.72
CA SER A 225 38.28 -1.27 -5.83
C SER A 225 39.70 -1.55 -5.33
N VAL A 226 40.66 -0.69 -5.68
CA VAL A 226 42.06 -0.80 -5.20
C VAL A 226 42.14 -0.63 -3.68
N LYS A 227 41.37 0.29 -3.10
CA LYS A 227 41.32 0.52 -1.65
C LYS A 227 40.70 -0.66 -0.87
N ARG A 228 39.68 -1.33 -1.42
CA ARG A 228 38.92 -2.38 -0.71
C ARG A 228 39.49 -3.79 -0.92
N ASN A 229 40.17 -4.04 -2.03
CA ASN A 229 40.64 -5.39 -2.36
C ASN A 229 42.09 -5.61 -1.90
N ASN A 230 42.35 -6.71 -1.19
CA ASN A 230 43.71 -7.19 -0.89
C ASN A 230 44.47 -7.68 -2.14
N LYS A 231 43.77 -7.80 -3.27
CA LYS A 231 44.26 -8.26 -4.58
C LYS A 231 44.22 -7.09 -5.55
N TRP A 232 45.30 -6.30 -5.56
CA TRP A 232 45.31 -4.98 -6.22
C TRP A 232 45.80 -5.02 -7.67
N CYS A 233 46.72 -5.93 -8.04
CA CYS A 233 47.15 -6.16 -9.41
C CYS A 233 46.58 -7.50 -9.92
N PRO A 234 45.62 -7.50 -10.87
CA PRO A 234 44.99 -8.71 -11.38
C PRO A 234 46.00 -9.72 -11.93
N VAL A 235 46.98 -9.24 -12.69
CA VAL A 235 48.00 -10.09 -13.33
C VAL A 235 48.91 -10.75 -12.29
N CYS A 236 49.39 -10.01 -11.28
CA CYS A 236 50.19 -10.59 -10.20
C CYS A 236 49.40 -11.58 -9.33
N THR A 237 48.07 -11.40 -9.22
CA THR A 237 47.22 -12.32 -8.47
C THR A 237 46.81 -13.55 -9.25
N ASP A 238 46.71 -13.46 -10.57
CA ASP A 238 46.44 -14.59 -11.46
C ASP A 238 47.72 -15.41 -11.74
N GLY A 239 48.91 -14.81 -11.61
CA GLY A 239 50.21 -15.47 -11.80
C GLY A 239 50.71 -16.33 -10.63
N LYS A 240 50.03 -16.38 -9.48
CA LYS A 240 50.43 -17.27 -8.36
C LYS A 240 49.66 -18.60 -8.42
N LYS A 241 50.41 -19.64 -8.79
CA LYS A 241 50.10 -21.08 -8.80
C LYS A 241 48.99 -21.52 -7.82
N ILE A 242 48.12 -22.39 -8.36
CA ILE A 242 47.03 -23.17 -7.74
C ILE A 242 47.31 -23.47 -6.26
N LYS A 243 46.55 -22.85 -5.34
CA LYS A 243 46.41 -23.35 -3.96
C LYS A 243 45.06 -24.04 -3.81
N ILE A 244 45.11 -25.36 -3.61
CA ILE A 244 43.99 -26.13 -3.07
C ILE A 244 43.78 -25.64 -1.64
N ARG A 245 42.57 -25.18 -1.30
CA ARG A 245 42.22 -24.88 0.11
C ARG A 245 42.06 -26.22 0.87
N PRO A 246 42.28 -26.26 2.20
CA PRO A 246 42.05 -27.47 3.01
C PRO A 246 40.62 -28.05 2.89
N SER A 247 39.68 -27.26 2.37
CA SER A 247 38.29 -27.64 2.10
C SER A 247 38.03 -28.22 0.69
N GLY A 248 39.07 -28.51 -0.11
CA GLY A 248 38.96 -29.19 -1.42
C GLY A 248 38.34 -28.35 -2.56
N HIS A 249 37.96 -27.10 -2.32
CA HIS A 249 37.28 -26.27 -3.32
C HIS A 249 38.28 -25.52 -4.25
N LYS A 250 38.22 -25.80 -5.56
CA LYS A 250 38.97 -25.08 -6.62
C LYS A 250 38.56 -23.60 -6.66
N VAL A 251 39.55 -22.70 -6.70
CA VAL A 251 39.37 -21.24 -6.52
C VAL A 251 39.16 -20.48 -7.83
N SER A 252 39.50 -21.05 -8.99
CA SER A 252 39.08 -20.51 -10.29
C SER A 252 38.68 -21.62 -11.25
N TYR A 253 37.75 -21.29 -12.13
CA TYR A 253 37.37 -22.16 -13.24
C TYR A 253 38.13 -21.73 -14.48
N THR A 254 38.39 -22.68 -15.36
CA THR A 254 38.97 -22.46 -16.69
C THR A 254 37.89 -22.56 -17.76
N ILE A 255 38.24 -22.21 -19.00
CA ILE A 255 37.35 -22.47 -20.14
C ILE A 255 37.10 -23.97 -20.33
N ALA A 256 38.10 -24.80 -20.06
CA ALA A 256 38.00 -26.26 -20.08
C ALA A 256 36.98 -26.78 -19.06
N ASP A 257 36.91 -26.19 -17.86
CA ASP A 257 35.89 -26.55 -16.88
C ASP A 257 34.46 -26.21 -17.35
N MET A 258 34.30 -25.19 -18.20
CA MET A 258 32.99 -24.86 -18.80
C MET A 258 32.63 -25.80 -19.94
N GLN A 259 33.61 -26.22 -20.73
CA GLN A 259 33.43 -27.23 -21.78
C GLN A 259 33.01 -28.58 -21.17
N LEU A 260 33.74 -29.06 -20.15
CA LEU A 260 33.38 -30.28 -19.42
C LEU A 260 31.98 -30.22 -18.80
N LEU A 261 31.56 -29.03 -18.34
CA LEU A 261 30.22 -28.84 -17.81
C LEU A 261 29.15 -28.92 -18.90
N ALA A 262 29.46 -28.46 -20.11
CA ALA A 262 28.59 -28.59 -21.27
C ALA A 262 28.51 -30.05 -21.75
N ASP A 263 29.64 -30.76 -21.77
CA ASP A 263 29.74 -32.16 -22.17
C ASP A 263 28.88 -33.07 -21.28
N LYS A 264 28.83 -32.79 -19.96
CA LYS A 264 27.94 -33.50 -19.01
C LYS A 264 26.46 -33.41 -19.39
N HIS A 265 26.07 -32.39 -20.14
CA HIS A 265 24.71 -32.16 -20.60
C HIS A 265 24.55 -32.36 -22.12
N ASN A 266 25.46 -33.13 -22.74
CA ASN A 266 25.51 -33.38 -24.17
C ASN A 266 25.42 -32.09 -25.00
N GLY A 267 26.20 -31.06 -24.64
CA GLY A 267 26.24 -29.85 -25.46
C GLY A 267 27.53 -29.09 -25.33
N PHE A 268 27.55 -27.87 -25.83
CA PHE A 268 28.77 -27.13 -26.12
C PHE A 268 28.80 -25.78 -25.41
N CYS A 269 30.00 -25.38 -24.97
CA CYS A 269 30.27 -24.00 -24.54
C CYS A 269 30.86 -23.22 -25.73
N LEU A 270 30.17 -22.19 -26.21
CA LEU A 270 30.56 -21.39 -27.39
C LEU A 270 31.47 -20.20 -27.02
N SER A 271 31.55 -19.84 -25.74
CA SER A 271 32.46 -18.79 -25.27
C SER A 271 33.92 -19.22 -25.49
N LYS A 272 34.75 -18.34 -26.08
CA LYS A 272 36.18 -18.62 -26.32
C LYS A 272 37.12 -18.02 -25.26
N VAL A 273 36.65 -17.02 -24.50
CA VAL A 273 37.47 -16.27 -23.53
C VAL A 273 36.87 -16.41 -22.14
N TYR A 274 37.73 -16.70 -21.15
CA TYR A 274 37.31 -16.76 -19.76
C TYR A 274 37.03 -15.36 -19.21
N LYS A 275 35.74 -15.01 -19.05
CA LYS A 275 35.32 -13.70 -18.50
C LYS A 275 35.07 -13.74 -16.99
N GLY A 276 35.04 -14.92 -16.36
CA GLY A 276 34.79 -15.09 -14.91
C GLY A 276 33.43 -15.71 -14.57
N SER A 277 33.30 -16.24 -13.35
CA SER A 277 32.13 -17.05 -12.92
C SER A 277 30.80 -16.29 -12.79
N PHE A 278 30.83 -14.96 -12.74
CA PHE A 278 29.63 -14.12 -12.59
C PHE A 278 29.00 -13.69 -13.92
N TYR A 279 29.72 -13.88 -15.02
CA TYR A 279 29.27 -13.51 -16.36
C TYR A 279 28.37 -14.59 -16.96
N ASN A 280 27.55 -14.18 -17.93
CA ASN A 280 26.80 -15.11 -18.75
C ASN A 280 27.70 -15.72 -19.81
N TRP A 281 27.52 -17.01 -20.05
CA TRP A 281 28.24 -17.81 -21.03
C TRP A 281 27.28 -18.25 -22.11
N GLN A 282 27.76 -18.39 -23.34
CA GLN A 282 26.98 -18.92 -24.45
C GLN A 282 27.08 -20.44 -24.44
N TRP A 283 25.93 -21.10 -24.32
CA TRP A 283 25.78 -22.55 -24.28
C TRP A 283 24.97 -22.99 -25.49
N GLN A 284 25.20 -24.22 -25.93
CA GLN A 284 24.44 -24.89 -26.97
C GLN A 284 24.09 -26.30 -26.49
N CYS A 285 22.86 -26.77 -26.69
CA CYS A 285 22.48 -28.15 -26.38
C CYS A 285 22.63 -29.06 -27.60
N GLU A 286 22.50 -30.37 -27.40
CA GLU A 286 22.51 -31.38 -28.47
C GLU A 286 21.53 -31.07 -29.61
N SER A 287 20.33 -30.56 -29.27
CA SER A 287 19.32 -30.15 -30.26
C SER A 287 19.64 -28.83 -30.98
N GLY A 288 20.82 -28.25 -30.76
CA GLY A 288 21.30 -27.05 -31.44
C GLY A 288 20.82 -25.71 -30.87
N HIS A 289 20.00 -25.70 -29.81
CA HIS A 289 19.52 -24.44 -29.21
C HIS A 289 20.66 -23.69 -28.52
N ILE A 290 20.81 -22.40 -28.81
CA ILE A 290 21.83 -21.53 -28.21
C ILE A 290 21.18 -20.61 -27.17
N TRP A 291 21.79 -20.47 -25.99
CA TRP A 291 21.32 -19.53 -24.96
C TRP A 291 22.45 -18.99 -24.07
N GLU A 292 22.16 -17.91 -23.35
CA GLU A 292 23.06 -17.30 -22.38
C GLU A 292 22.67 -17.63 -20.94
N ALA A 293 23.62 -18.15 -20.15
CA ALA A 293 23.41 -18.45 -18.75
C ALA A 293 24.70 -18.41 -17.92
N ARG A 294 24.58 -18.18 -16.61
CA ARG A 294 25.71 -18.29 -15.67
C ARG A 294 26.07 -19.75 -15.43
N ALA A 295 27.37 -20.06 -15.36
CA ALA A 295 27.87 -21.40 -15.07
C ALA A 295 27.32 -21.99 -13.76
N ALA A 296 27.11 -21.17 -12.73
CA ALA A 296 26.51 -21.62 -11.47
C ALA A 296 25.10 -22.21 -11.64
N LYS A 297 24.29 -21.66 -12.57
CA LYS A 297 22.94 -22.18 -12.85
C LYS A 297 22.98 -23.52 -13.58
N ILE A 298 23.92 -23.68 -14.50
CA ILE A 298 24.17 -24.95 -15.18
C ILE A 298 24.54 -26.04 -14.16
N LYS A 299 25.47 -25.74 -13.24
CA LYS A 299 25.88 -26.67 -12.18
C LYS A 299 24.74 -27.11 -11.26
N MET A 300 23.76 -26.22 -11.02
CA MET A 300 22.55 -26.52 -10.25
C MET A 300 21.50 -27.32 -11.05
N GLY A 301 21.82 -27.78 -12.27
CA GLY A 301 20.96 -28.62 -13.11
C GLY A 301 20.08 -27.86 -14.10
N SER A 302 20.22 -26.54 -14.25
CA SER A 302 19.46 -25.79 -15.26
C SER A 302 20.22 -25.76 -16.60
N TRP A 303 19.80 -26.54 -17.58
CA TRP A 303 20.44 -26.62 -18.91
C TRP A 303 19.64 -25.86 -19.99
N CYS A 304 19.10 -26.55 -20.99
CA CYS A 304 18.32 -25.95 -22.08
C CYS A 304 16.84 -25.83 -21.72
N LYS A 305 16.36 -24.58 -21.65
CA LYS A 305 14.94 -24.32 -21.37
C LYS A 305 14.02 -24.86 -22.46
N ILE A 306 14.42 -24.75 -23.73
CA ILE A 306 13.59 -25.17 -24.87
C ILE A 306 13.39 -26.68 -24.85
N CYS A 307 14.47 -27.47 -24.70
CA CYS A 307 14.38 -28.92 -24.54
C CYS A 307 13.53 -29.29 -23.32
N ARG A 308 13.79 -28.65 -22.18
CA ARG A 308 13.00 -28.88 -20.95
C ARG A 308 11.51 -28.57 -21.14
N TYR A 309 11.15 -27.51 -21.86
CA TYR A 309 9.73 -27.20 -22.14
C TYR A 309 9.10 -28.23 -23.07
N LYS A 310 9.84 -28.70 -24.08
CA LYS A 310 9.39 -29.76 -24.99
C LYS A 310 9.15 -31.08 -24.23
N GLU A 311 10.09 -31.50 -23.40
CA GLU A 311 9.96 -32.70 -22.54
C GLU A 311 8.79 -32.58 -21.56
N ASN A 312 8.64 -31.44 -20.88
CA ASN A 312 7.52 -31.22 -19.98
C ASN A 312 6.17 -31.16 -20.72
N ALA A 313 6.13 -30.63 -21.94
CA ALA A 313 4.93 -30.64 -22.75
C ALA A 313 4.54 -32.07 -23.14
N ILE A 314 5.52 -32.92 -23.49
CA ILE A 314 5.31 -34.34 -23.77
C ILE A 314 4.85 -35.09 -22.53
N ALA A 315 5.52 -34.92 -21.39
CA ALA A 315 5.19 -35.59 -20.13
C ALA A 315 3.82 -35.18 -19.56
N ARG A 316 3.31 -34.00 -19.92
CA ARG A 316 1.97 -33.52 -19.51
C ARG A 316 0.86 -33.85 -20.50
N ARG A 317 1.15 -34.51 -21.63
CA ARG A 317 0.11 -34.97 -22.56
C ARG A 317 -0.65 -36.14 -21.92
N LEU A 318 -1.97 -36.10 -22.02
CA LEU A 318 -2.80 -37.25 -21.64
C LEU A 318 -2.60 -38.37 -22.68
N PRO A 319 -2.56 -39.65 -22.26
CA PRO A 319 -2.63 -40.78 -23.17
C PRO A 319 -3.84 -40.67 -24.11
N LEU A 320 -3.67 -41.10 -25.36
CA LEU A 320 -4.76 -41.10 -26.35
C LEU A 320 -5.95 -41.96 -25.93
N SER A 321 -5.74 -42.99 -25.10
CA SER A 321 -6.79 -43.78 -24.45
C SER A 321 -7.72 -42.90 -23.62
N ASP A 322 -7.14 -42.04 -22.78
CA ASP A 322 -7.88 -41.20 -21.85
C ASP A 322 -8.63 -40.09 -22.60
N VAL A 323 -8.01 -39.56 -23.66
CA VAL A 323 -8.65 -38.59 -24.55
C VAL A 323 -9.86 -39.20 -25.26
N LYS A 324 -9.73 -40.42 -25.79
CA LYS A 324 -10.83 -41.15 -26.43
C LYS A 324 -11.97 -41.39 -25.44
N TYR A 325 -11.64 -41.83 -24.22
CA TYR A 325 -12.61 -42.08 -23.16
C TYR A 325 -13.39 -40.80 -22.77
N LEU A 326 -12.70 -39.68 -22.52
CA LEU A 326 -13.35 -38.40 -22.19
C LEU A 326 -14.32 -37.92 -23.27
N ILE A 327 -13.98 -38.17 -24.53
CA ILE A 327 -14.80 -37.77 -25.67
C ILE A 327 -16.00 -38.72 -25.84
N SER A 328 -15.83 -40.02 -25.63
CA SER A 328 -16.93 -40.99 -25.70
C SER A 328 -17.94 -40.83 -24.57
N GLU A 329 -17.50 -40.48 -23.35
CA GLU A 329 -18.40 -40.18 -22.22
C GLU A 329 -19.39 -39.04 -22.53
N GLN A 330 -18.99 -38.09 -23.36
CA GLN A 330 -19.81 -36.96 -23.81
C GLN A 330 -20.55 -37.25 -25.13
N GLY A 331 -20.56 -38.51 -25.58
CA GLY A 331 -21.21 -38.97 -26.81
C GLY A 331 -20.52 -38.50 -28.10
N GLY A 332 -19.24 -38.12 -28.04
CA GLY A 332 -18.47 -37.67 -29.19
C GLY A 332 -17.55 -38.73 -29.80
N LYS A 333 -16.98 -38.41 -30.96
CA LYS A 333 -15.93 -39.18 -31.63
C LYS A 333 -14.73 -38.30 -31.92
N LEU A 334 -13.53 -38.78 -31.56
CA LEU A 334 -12.28 -38.12 -31.91
C LEU A 334 -11.94 -38.39 -33.38
N LEU A 335 -11.67 -37.34 -34.15
CA LEU A 335 -11.30 -37.42 -35.56
C LEU A 335 -9.79 -37.27 -35.80
N SER A 336 -9.05 -36.72 -34.84
CA SER A 336 -7.58 -36.64 -34.92
C SER A 336 -6.94 -38.02 -34.80
N THR A 337 -6.01 -38.33 -35.71
CA THR A 337 -5.19 -39.54 -35.68
C THR A 337 -4.01 -39.40 -34.71
N GLU A 338 -3.36 -40.51 -34.36
CA GLU A 338 -2.19 -40.49 -33.47
C GLU A 338 -1.09 -39.56 -33.99
N SER A 339 -0.76 -39.63 -35.29
CA SER A 339 0.26 -38.76 -35.90
C SER A 339 -0.11 -37.27 -35.83
N THR A 340 -1.38 -36.91 -36.02
CA THR A 340 -1.83 -35.51 -35.92
C THR A 340 -1.92 -35.01 -34.47
N TYR A 341 -2.21 -35.90 -33.53
CA TYR A 341 -2.21 -35.61 -32.09
C TYR A 341 -0.80 -35.30 -31.55
N PHE A 342 0.21 -35.99 -32.08
CA PHE A 342 1.59 -35.78 -31.64
C PHE A 342 2.27 -34.56 -32.28
N LEU A 343 1.90 -34.21 -33.52
CA LEU A 343 2.50 -33.13 -34.31
C LEU A 343 1.85 -31.74 -34.10
N ASN A 344 0.54 -31.65 -33.85
CA ASN A 344 -0.15 -30.36 -33.73
C ASN A 344 -0.23 -29.88 -32.27
N PHE A 345 0.14 -28.62 -32.04
CA PHE A 345 -0.19 -27.88 -30.83
C PHE A 345 -1.71 -27.84 -30.63
N PRO A 346 -2.21 -27.65 -29.40
CA PRO A 346 -3.08 -28.53 -28.60
C PRO A 346 -4.52 -28.75 -29.11
N GLN A 347 -4.81 -28.50 -30.38
CA GLN A 347 -6.11 -28.62 -30.99
C GLN A 347 -6.33 -30.05 -31.49
N ILE A 348 -7.42 -30.64 -31.00
CA ILE A 348 -7.98 -31.91 -31.44
C ILE A 348 -9.28 -31.64 -32.19
N LYS A 349 -9.54 -32.43 -33.23
CA LYS A 349 -10.78 -32.37 -33.99
C LYS A 349 -11.74 -33.43 -33.47
N ILE A 350 -12.94 -33.02 -33.09
CA ILE A 350 -13.97 -33.85 -32.43
C ILE A 350 -15.29 -33.71 -33.18
N ARG A 351 -16.09 -34.77 -33.19
CA ARG A 351 -17.48 -34.79 -33.67
C ARG A 351 -18.43 -35.11 -32.50
N CYS A 352 -19.54 -34.39 -32.33
CA CYS A 352 -20.55 -34.74 -31.30
C CYS A 352 -21.54 -35.81 -31.81
N ALA A 353 -22.41 -36.29 -30.91
CA ALA A 353 -23.46 -37.26 -31.25
C ALA A 353 -24.41 -36.79 -32.36
N ILE A 354 -24.69 -35.48 -32.43
CA ILE A 354 -25.56 -34.86 -33.45
C ILE A 354 -24.82 -34.71 -34.80
N GLY A 355 -23.49 -34.89 -34.83
CA GLY A 355 -22.69 -34.87 -36.05
C GLY A 355 -21.90 -33.58 -36.29
N HIS A 356 -22.00 -32.57 -35.41
CA HIS A 356 -21.21 -31.34 -35.53
C HIS A 356 -19.72 -31.61 -35.29
N GLU A 357 -18.86 -31.11 -36.18
CA GLU A 357 -17.40 -31.20 -36.08
C GLU A 357 -16.79 -29.86 -35.68
N TRP A 358 -15.83 -29.88 -34.74
CA TRP A 358 -15.08 -28.68 -34.37
C TRP A 358 -13.67 -29.01 -33.87
N GLU A 359 -12.82 -28.00 -33.84
CA GLU A 359 -11.46 -28.06 -33.30
C GLU A 359 -11.42 -27.40 -31.92
N THR A 360 -10.81 -28.06 -30.94
CA THR A 360 -10.69 -27.53 -29.57
C THR A 360 -9.49 -28.10 -28.84
N ASN A 361 -9.12 -27.49 -27.71
CA ASN A 361 -8.11 -28.03 -26.82
C ASN A 361 -8.74 -29.01 -25.82
N ILE A 362 -8.12 -30.18 -25.62
CA ILE A 362 -8.56 -31.20 -24.65
C ILE A 362 -8.75 -30.62 -23.23
N LYS A 363 -7.99 -29.58 -22.88
CA LYS A 363 -8.17 -28.83 -21.62
C LYS A 363 -9.58 -28.28 -21.44
N TYR A 364 -10.20 -27.76 -22.50
CA TYR A 364 -11.55 -27.20 -22.43
C TYR A 364 -12.61 -28.28 -22.28
N ILE A 365 -12.41 -29.44 -22.92
CA ILE A 365 -13.25 -30.63 -22.71
C ILE A 365 -13.19 -31.08 -21.25
N LYS A 366 -11.98 -31.13 -20.68
CA LYS A 366 -11.79 -31.47 -19.25
C LYS A 366 -12.47 -30.47 -18.30
N TYR A 367 -12.57 -29.20 -18.68
CA TYR A 367 -13.27 -28.17 -17.91
C TYR A 367 -14.77 -28.07 -18.22
N GLY A 368 -15.33 -29.02 -18.99
CA GLY A 368 -16.77 -29.12 -19.23
C GLY A 368 -17.29 -28.33 -20.44
N SER A 369 -16.41 -27.75 -21.26
CA SER A 369 -16.82 -27.18 -22.55
C SER A 369 -17.00 -28.28 -23.58
N TRP A 370 -18.13 -28.27 -24.31
CA TRP A 370 -18.44 -29.28 -25.31
C TRP A 370 -18.77 -28.64 -26.68
N CYS A 371 -19.68 -29.25 -27.45
CA CYS A 371 -20.05 -28.82 -28.78
C CYS A 371 -20.63 -27.39 -28.76
N PRO A 372 -19.96 -26.42 -29.41
CA PRO A 372 -20.39 -25.02 -29.41
C PRO A 372 -21.71 -24.83 -30.14
N VAL A 373 -21.96 -25.60 -31.21
CA VAL A 373 -23.21 -25.54 -31.98
C VAL A 373 -24.38 -26.02 -31.12
N CYS A 374 -24.27 -27.20 -30.51
CA CYS A 374 -25.34 -27.71 -29.62
C CYS A 374 -25.58 -26.79 -28.43
N HIS A 375 -24.51 -26.23 -27.87
CA HIS A 375 -24.61 -25.28 -26.75
C HIS A 375 -25.35 -24.00 -27.17
N TYR A 376 -24.98 -23.43 -28.32
CA TYR A 376 -25.63 -22.25 -28.87
C TYR A 376 -27.11 -22.51 -29.21
N GLU A 377 -27.43 -23.64 -29.83
CA GLU A 377 -28.82 -24.04 -30.11
C GLU A 377 -29.65 -24.18 -28.83
N THR A 378 -29.06 -24.75 -27.77
CA THR A 378 -29.72 -24.90 -26.47
C THR A 378 -29.98 -23.55 -25.82
N ILE A 379 -29.00 -22.65 -25.85
CA ILE A 379 -29.16 -21.28 -25.35
C ILE A 379 -30.21 -20.55 -26.16
N SER A 380 -30.12 -20.59 -27.49
CA SER A 380 -31.06 -19.93 -28.39
C SER A 380 -32.49 -20.38 -28.14
N LYS A 381 -32.74 -21.68 -27.92
CA LYS A 381 -34.08 -22.19 -27.56
C LYS A 381 -34.56 -21.66 -26.20
N LYS A 382 -33.68 -21.49 -25.22
CA LYS A 382 -34.02 -20.97 -23.88
C LYS A 382 -34.24 -19.46 -23.86
N THR A 383 -33.50 -18.70 -24.66
CA THR A 383 -33.54 -17.23 -24.66
C THR A 383 -34.44 -16.64 -25.74
N ARG A 384 -34.96 -17.45 -26.66
CA ARG A 384 -35.90 -17.01 -27.70
C ARG A 384 -37.21 -16.58 -27.05
N LEU A 385 -37.54 -15.29 -27.19
CA LEU A 385 -38.84 -14.76 -26.79
C LEU A 385 -39.94 -15.36 -27.70
N PRO A 386 -41.09 -15.78 -27.15
CA PRO A 386 -42.19 -16.31 -27.96
C PRO A 386 -42.81 -15.21 -28.83
N PHE A 387 -43.44 -15.59 -29.95
CA PHE A 387 -44.11 -14.62 -30.84
C PHE A 387 -45.19 -13.81 -30.11
N SER A 388 -45.87 -14.45 -29.15
CA SER A 388 -46.86 -13.83 -28.24
C SER A 388 -46.31 -12.63 -27.45
N HIS A 389 -45.02 -12.63 -27.09
CA HIS A 389 -44.38 -11.50 -26.44
C HIS A 389 -44.37 -10.25 -27.34
N TYR A 390 -44.05 -10.43 -28.62
CA TYR A 390 -44.05 -9.34 -29.59
C TYR A 390 -45.47 -8.91 -29.97
N GLN A 391 -46.43 -9.84 -30.06
CA GLN A 391 -47.85 -9.50 -30.25
C GLN A 391 -48.34 -8.56 -29.14
N LYS A 392 -48.00 -8.86 -27.88
CA LYS A 392 -48.33 -8.00 -26.74
C LYS A 392 -47.64 -6.64 -26.82
N LEU A 393 -46.34 -6.60 -27.09
CA LEU A 393 -45.57 -5.35 -27.21
C LEU A 393 -46.14 -4.44 -28.31
N VAL A 394 -46.54 -5.02 -29.45
CA VAL A 394 -47.11 -4.27 -30.57
C VAL A 394 -48.50 -3.75 -30.23
N LYS A 395 -49.32 -4.55 -29.54
CA LYS A 395 -50.64 -4.15 -29.04
C LYS A 395 -50.55 -3.01 -28.01
N ASP A 396 -49.59 -3.07 -27.08
CA ASP A 396 -49.37 -2.04 -26.07
C ASP A 396 -48.99 -0.69 -26.69
N LYS A 397 -48.27 -0.70 -27.82
CA LYS A 397 -47.96 0.50 -28.61
C LYS A 397 -49.07 0.89 -29.60
N GLY A 398 -50.25 0.28 -29.50
CA GLY A 398 -51.44 0.58 -30.30
C GLY A 398 -51.35 0.14 -31.76
N GLY A 399 -50.44 -0.78 -32.10
CA GLY A 399 -50.33 -1.37 -33.43
C GLY A 399 -50.93 -2.76 -33.52
N LYS A 400 -51.03 -3.29 -34.75
CA LYS A 400 -51.46 -4.66 -35.05
C LYS A 400 -50.41 -5.33 -35.94
N ILE A 401 -49.94 -6.51 -35.56
CA ILE A 401 -49.06 -7.33 -36.41
C ILE A 401 -49.91 -7.92 -37.55
N LEU A 402 -49.40 -7.84 -38.78
CA LEU A 402 -50.00 -8.42 -39.98
C LEU A 402 -49.30 -9.71 -40.43
N SER A 403 -48.05 -9.93 -40.02
CA SER A 403 -47.32 -11.19 -40.25
C SER A 403 -47.92 -12.35 -39.45
N GLU A 404 -47.92 -13.53 -40.07
CA GLU A 404 -48.33 -14.77 -39.42
C GLU A 404 -47.23 -15.32 -38.50
N GLU A 405 -47.61 -16.14 -37.51
CA GLU A 405 -46.65 -16.71 -36.55
C GLU A 405 -45.64 -17.66 -37.22
N VAL A 406 -46.00 -18.28 -38.35
CA VAL A 406 -45.12 -19.14 -39.14
C VAL A 406 -43.94 -18.38 -39.77
N GLU A 407 -44.05 -17.04 -39.92
CA GLU A 407 -42.98 -16.18 -40.44
C GLU A 407 -41.93 -15.82 -39.35
N TYR A 408 -42.17 -16.22 -38.09
CA TYR A 408 -41.29 -15.92 -36.96
C TYR A 408 -40.33 -17.07 -36.65
N GLU A 409 -39.03 -16.83 -36.87
CA GLU A 409 -37.95 -17.79 -36.59
C GLU A 409 -37.09 -17.42 -35.38
N ASN A 410 -36.86 -16.14 -35.09
CA ASN A 410 -36.09 -15.66 -33.93
C ASN A 410 -36.21 -14.13 -33.77
N SER A 411 -35.51 -13.55 -32.80
CA SER A 411 -35.51 -12.11 -32.55
C SER A 411 -34.99 -11.25 -33.70
N ARG A 412 -34.31 -11.83 -34.70
CA ARG A 412 -33.90 -11.12 -35.93
C ARG A 412 -34.91 -11.27 -37.07
N SER A 413 -35.98 -12.05 -36.89
CA SER A 413 -37.06 -12.11 -37.88
C SER A 413 -37.72 -10.73 -38.03
N THR A 414 -38.06 -10.39 -39.27
CA THR A 414 -38.74 -9.15 -39.62
C THR A 414 -40.23 -9.41 -39.65
N ILE A 415 -41.01 -8.60 -38.93
CA ILE A 415 -42.47 -8.70 -38.90
C ILE A 415 -43.12 -7.44 -39.46
N THR A 416 -44.25 -7.62 -40.12
CA THR A 416 -45.04 -6.51 -40.69
C THR A 416 -46.03 -5.99 -39.66
N ILE A 417 -46.03 -4.68 -39.41
CA ILE A 417 -46.85 -4.04 -38.36
C ILE A 417 -47.63 -2.86 -38.95
N LYS A 418 -48.91 -2.74 -38.56
CA LYS A 418 -49.77 -1.58 -38.80
C LYS A 418 -49.90 -0.73 -37.54
N CYS A 419 -49.58 0.56 -37.58
CA CYS A 419 -49.72 1.46 -36.42
C CYS A 419 -51.15 1.95 -36.21
N LYS A 420 -51.41 2.61 -35.07
CA LYS A 420 -52.72 3.21 -34.73
C LYS A 420 -53.23 4.21 -35.78
N LYS A 421 -52.33 4.96 -36.43
CA LYS A 421 -52.66 5.92 -37.50
C LYS A 421 -52.85 5.26 -38.87
N GLY A 422 -52.64 3.95 -38.98
CA GLY A 422 -52.90 3.17 -40.19
C GLY A 422 -51.67 2.87 -41.06
N HIS A 423 -50.49 3.41 -40.75
CA HIS A 423 -49.26 3.16 -41.52
C HIS A 423 -48.75 1.73 -41.33
N VAL A 424 -48.31 1.09 -42.41
CA VAL A 424 -47.78 -0.29 -42.42
C VAL A 424 -46.28 -0.26 -42.67
N PHE A 425 -45.51 -0.95 -41.84
CA PHE A 425 -44.05 -1.02 -41.96
C PHE A 425 -43.48 -2.34 -41.46
N ASN A 426 -42.30 -2.69 -41.96
CA ASN A 426 -41.55 -3.88 -41.57
C ASN A 426 -40.53 -3.53 -40.50
N LYS A 427 -40.43 -4.33 -39.44
CA LYS A 427 -39.45 -4.11 -38.38
C LYS A 427 -38.92 -5.42 -37.80
N ILE A 428 -37.61 -5.43 -37.51
CA ILE A 428 -36.93 -6.57 -36.88
C ILE A 428 -37.42 -6.69 -35.42
N CYS A 429 -37.78 -7.91 -35.00
CA CYS A 429 -38.34 -8.18 -33.67
C CYS A 429 -37.51 -7.62 -32.51
N SER A 430 -36.19 -7.77 -32.54
CA SER A 430 -35.28 -7.25 -31.50
C SER A 430 -35.31 -5.73 -31.41
N LEU A 431 -35.50 -5.04 -32.54
CA LEU A 431 -35.54 -3.57 -32.61
C LEU A 431 -36.92 -3.00 -32.24
N LEU A 432 -37.93 -3.84 -31.96
CA LEU A 432 -39.22 -3.35 -31.46
C LEU A 432 -39.15 -2.79 -30.04
N GLN A 433 -38.14 -3.24 -29.29
CA GLN A 433 -37.86 -2.80 -27.93
C GLN A 433 -37.04 -1.50 -27.91
N GLU A 434 -36.44 -1.11 -29.04
CA GLU A 434 -35.50 0.03 -29.14
C GLU A 434 -36.02 1.12 -30.10
N GLY A 435 -35.84 2.39 -29.72
CA GLY A 435 -36.00 3.55 -30.59
C GLY A 435 -37.43 3.93 -31.04
N LYS A 436 -37.49 4.72 -32.12
CA LYS A 436 -38.70 5.28 -32.75
C LYS A 436 -39.63 4.17 -33.25
N TRP A 437 -40.92 4.28 -32.90
CA TRP A 437 -41.91 3.22 -33.08
C TRP A 437 -42.36 3.09 -34.55
N CYS A 438 -42.77 4.20 -35.15
CA CYS A 438 -43.20 4.29 -36.54
C CYS A 438 -42.55 5.55 -37.14
N LEU A 439 -41.83 5.39 -38.25
CA LEU A 439 -41.03 6.46 -38.85
C LEU A 439 -41.84 7.71 -39.20
N GLU A 440 -43.12 7.52 -39.55
CA GLU A 440 -44.04 8.61 -39.87
C GLU A 440 -44.77 9.19 -38.65
N CYS A 441 -44.84 8.45 -37.55
CA CYS A 441 -45.49 8.92 -36.32
C CYS A 441 -44.52 9.61 -35.35
N GLY A 442 -43.21 9.42 -35.52
CA GLY A 442 -42.19 9.84 -34.56
C GLY A 442 -41.73 8.70 -33.67
#